data_AF-V6M3Q8-F1
#
_entry.id   AF-V6M3Q8-F1
#
_cell.length_a   1.000
_cell.length_b   1.000
_cell.length_c   1.000
_cell.angle_alpha   90.00
_cell.angle_beta   90.00
_cell.angle_gamma   90.00
#
_symmetry.space_group_name_H-M   'P 1'
#
loop_
_entity.id
_entity.type
_entity.pdbx_description
1 polymer ?
#
loop_
_entity_poly.entity_id
_entity_poly.type
_entity_poly.pdbx_seq_one_letter_code
_entity_poly.pdbx_strand_id
1 'polypeptide(L)'
;MATNRPIFIGANSIARIGDRFFLIVEVEAKVPGVEIDPVFAVRITREQARRLRNAGVMRTIIQNTRPQPRPGLDVEFKGVLSANGRFFSVFDVENATDISVLVRINREQARRLIRNGARIIRVVRRPFTN
;
A
#
# COMPACT_ATOMS: atom_id res chain seq x y z
N MET A 1 -28.20 9.49 9.62
CA MET A 1 -26.76 9.79 9.46
C MET A 1 -26.06 8.47 9.25
N ALA A 2 -25.30 8.30 8.17
CA ALA A 2 -24.53 7.06 7.97
C ALA A 2 -23.56 6.92 9.14
N THR A 3 -23.62 5.79 9.85
CA THR A 3 -22.62 5.46 10.87
C THR A 3 -21.29 5.33 10.16
N ASN A 4 -20.40 6.32 10.26
CA ASN A 4 -19.01 6.14 9.89
C ASN A 4 -18.51 4.97 10.73
N ARG A 5 -18.32 3.82 10.09
CA ARG A 5 -17.74 2.66 10.76
C ARG A 5 -16.35 3.12 11.20
N PRO A 6 -15.99 2.97 12.49
CA PRO A 6 -14.71 3.45 12.99
C PRO A 6 -13.53 2.68 12.38
N ILE A 7 -13.79 1.56 11.69
CA ILE A 7 -12.82 0.74 10.98
C ILE A 7 -13.28 0.56 9.54
N PHE A 8 -12.41 0.84 8.58
CA PHE A 8 -12.67 0.69 7.15
C PHE A 8 -11.39 0.36 6.38
N ILE A 9 -11.54 0.05 5.09
CA ILE A 9 -10.43 -0.17 4.17
C ILE A 9 -10.19 1.14 3.43
N GLY A 10 -8.97 1.67 3.54
CA GLY A 10 -8.52 2.83 2.80
C GLY A 10 -8.04 2.46 1.40
N ALA A 11 -6.89 3.02 1.00
CA ALA A 11 -6.26 2.72 -0.27
C ALA A 11 -6.05 1.22 -0.48
N ASN A 12 -6.56 0.71 -1.61
CA ASN A 12 -6.45 -0.70 -1.97
C ASN A 12 -6.19 -0.89 -3.46
N SER A 13 -5.18 -1.70 -3.79
CA SER A 13 -4.76 -1.86 -5.18
C SER A 13 -3.92 -3.11 -5.41
N ILE A 14 -3.75 -3.52 -6.67
CA ILE A 14 -2.97 -4.70 -7.05
C ILE A 14 -1.64 -4.29 -7.69
N ALA A 15 -0.54 -4.64 -7.04
CA ALA A 15 0.81 -4.46 -7.53
C ALA A 15 1.31 -5.73 -8.22
N ARG A 16 1.88 -5.57 -9.42
CA ARG A 16 2.71 -6.61 -10.05
C ARG A 16 4.17 -6.26 -9.85
N ILE A 17 4.89 -7.05 -9.06
CA ILE A 17 6.30 -6.83 -8.76
C ILE A 17 7.09 -8.00 -9.32
N GLY A 18 7.60 -7.81 -10.54
CA GLY A 18 8.22 -8.87 -11.33
C GLY A 18 7.17 -9.85 -11.85
N ASP A 19 7.33 -11.12 -11.53
CA ASP A 19 6.43 -12.23 -11.84
C ASP A 19 5.34 -12.47 -10.78
N ARG A 20 5.41 -11.77 -9.63
CA ARG A 20 4.52 -11.95 -8.49
C ARG A 20 3.49 -10.82 -8.37
N PHE A 21 2.34 -11.16 -7.78
CA PHE A 21 1.23 -10.24 -7.54
C PHE A 21 1.01 -10.04 -6.04
N PHE A 22 0.66 -8.81 -5.68
CA PHE A 22 0.42 -8.39 -4.32
C PHE A 22 -0.83 -7.51 -4.27
N LEU A 23 -1.73 -7.79 -3.34
CA LEU A 23 -2.77 -6.84 -2.93
C LEU A 23 -2.15 -5.92 -1.88
N ILE A 24 -2.14 -4.61 -2.15
CA ILE A 24 -1.75 -3.58 -1.20
C ILE A 24 -3.02 -3.08 -0.55
N VAL A 25 -3.08 -3.08 0.78
CA VAL A 25 -4.26 -2.70 1.53
C VAL A 25 -3.85 -1.84 2.70
N GLU A 26 -4.56 -0.75 2.87
CA GLU A 26 -4.62 0.03 4.09
C GLU A 26 -5.86 -0.34 4.89
N VAL A 27 -5.67 -0.56 6.19
CA VAL A 27 -6.77 -0.62 7.15
C VAL A 27 -6.70 0.67 7.94
N GLU A 28 -7.81 1.38 8.02
CA GLU A 28 -7.94 2.58 8.83
C GLU A 28 -8.86 2.31 10.00
N ALA A 29 -8.42 2.70 11.19
CA ALA A 29 -9.24 2.77 12.38
C ALA A 29 -9.10 4.14 13.03
N LYS A 30 -10.20 4.90 13.06
CA LYS A 30 -10.21 6.32 13.46
C LYS A 30 -11.37 6.66 14.38
N VAL A 31 -11.04 7.16 15.56
CA VAL A 31 -11.95 7.78 16.54
C VAL A 31 -11.22 8.95 17.20
N PRO A 32 -11.90 9.88 17.91
CA PRO A 32 -11.21 10.98 18.57
C PRO A 32 -10.06 10.50 19.48
N GLY A 33 -8.84 10.98 19.21
CA GLY A 33 -7.63 10.63 19.96
C GLY A 33 -6.94 9.32 19.54
N VAL A 34 -7.46 8.59 18.55
CA VAL A 34 -6.85 7.34 18.04
C VAL A 34 -6.87 7.31 16.52
N GLU A 35 -5.70 7.08 15.93
CA GLU A 35 -5.53 6.87 14.50
C GLU A 35 -4.58 5.70 14.27
N ILE A 36 -5.07 4.67 13.58
CA ILE A 36 -4.34 3.46 13.24
C ILE A 36 -4.54 3.21 11.76
N ASP A 37 -3.46 3.27 10.99
CA ASP A 37 -3.47 3.30 9.51
C ASP A 37 -2.42 2.34 8.90
N PRO A 38 -2.32 1.06 9.31
CA PRO A 38 -1.32 0.16 8.79
C PRO A 38 -1.56 -0.18 7.32
N VAL A 39 -0.51 -0.04 6.53
CA VAL A 39 -0.42 -0.63 5.19
C VAL A 39 0.25 -1.99 5.25
N PHE A 40 -0.32 -2.98 4.58
CA PHE A 40 0.29 -4.29 4.38
C PHE A 40 0.16 -4.76 2.93
N ALA A 41 1.03 -5.69 2.55
CA ALA A 41 0.98 -6.35 1.25
C ALA A 41 0.60 -7.82 1.44
N VAL A 42 -0.36 -8.32 0.68
CA VAL A 42 -0.75 -9.72 0.67
C VAL A 42 -0.31 -10.34 -0.65
N ARG A 43 0.53 -11.39 -0.60
CA ARG A 43 0.89 -12.14 -1.81
C ARG A 43 -0.34 -12.88 -2.31
N ILE A 44 -0.69 -12.65 -3.57
CA ILE A 44 -1.81 -13.30 -4.25
C ILE A 44 -1.33 -14.02 -5.51
N THR A 45 -2.13 -14.99 -5.97
CA THR A 45 -1.87 -15.67 -7.25
C THR A 45 -2.21 -14.77 -8.43
N ARG A 46 -1.69 -15.11 -9.61
CA ARG A 46 -2.07 -14.43 -10.87
C ARG A 46 -3.58 -14.52 -11.11
N GLU A 47 -4.18 -15.66 -10.78
CA GLU A 47 -5.62 -15.85 -10.95
C GLU A 47 -6.42 -14.97 -10.00
N GLN A 48 -6.06 -14.93 -8.71
CA GLN A 48 -6.68 -14.03 -7.73
C GLN A 48 -6.57 -12.57 -8.17
N ALA A 49 -5.37 -12.15 -8.61
CA ALA A 49 -5.16 -10.81 -9.14
C ALA A 49 -6.07 -10.51 -10.34
N ARG A 50 -6.24 -11.47 -11.26
CA ARG A 50 -7.15 -11.33 -12.42
C ARG A 50 -8.60 -11.21 -11.97
N ARG A 51 -9.07 -12.06 -11.05
CA ARG A 51 -10.45 -12.03 -10.55
C ARG A 51 -10.76 -10.71 -9.84
N LEU A 52 -9.87 -10.25 -8.97
CA LEU A 52 -10.01 -8.96 -8.26
C LEU A 52 -9.98 -7.76 -9.22
N ARG A 53 -9.09 -7.78 -10.22
CA ARG A 53 -9.05 -6.77 -11.28
C ARG A 53 -10.37 -6.72 -12.07
N ASN A 54 -10.95 -7.87 -12.38
CA ASN A 54 -12.24 -7.94 -13.09
C ASN A 54 -13.40 -7.46 -12.22
N ALA A 55 -13.27 -7.54 -10.89
CA ALA A 55 -14.22 -6.99 -9.92
C ALA A 55 -14.01 -5.48 -9.64
N GLY A 56 -13.08 -4.82 -10.34
CA GLY A 56 -12.87 -3.37 -10.24
C GLY A 56 -11.68 -2.92 -9.40
N VAL A 57 -10.93 -3.83 -8.77
CA VAL A 57 -9.74 -3.44 -7.98
C VAL A 57 -8.67 -2.83 -8.89
N MET A 58 -8.24 -1.61 -8.56
CA MET A 58 -7.30 -0.84 -9.36
C MET A 58 -5.88 -1.42 -9.34
N ARG A 59 -5.07 -1.02 -10.31
CA ARG A 59 -3.63 -1.34 -10.30
C ARG A 59 -2.90 -0.32 -9.44
N THR A 60 -1.95 -0.81 -8.64
CA THR A 60 -1.03 0.06 -7.91
C THR A 60 -0.13 0.80 -8.90
N ILE A 61 0.06 2.10 -8.69
CA ILE A 61 1.03 2.88 -9.46
C ILE A 61 2.43 2.56 -8.95
N ILE A 62 3.34 2.20 -9.85
CA ILE A 62 4.75 1.98 -9.52
C ILE A 62 5.60 2.92 -10.35
N GLN A 63 6.32 3.82 -9.69
CA GLN A 63 7.09 4.89 -10.33
C GLN A 63 8.47 5.08 -9.70
N ASN A 64 9.30 5.94 -10.28
CA ASN A 64 10.67 6.21 -9.80
C ASN A 64 10.77 7.51 -8.99
N THR A 65 9.76 8.37 -9.07
CA THR A 65 9.77 9.70 -8.44
C THR A 65 8.73 9.76 -7.33
N ARG A 66 9.05 10.43 -6.22
CA ARG A 66 8.10 10.64 -5.13
C ARG A 66 6.92 11.53 -5.61
N PRO A 67 5.66 11.13 -5.38
CA PRO A 67 4.52 12.03 -5.62
C PRO A 67 4.64 13.29 -4.76
N GLN A 68 4.29 14.44 -5.32
CA GLN A 68 4.35 15.72 -4.61
C GLN A 68 2.95 16.13 -4.17
N PRO A 69 2.78 16.57 -2.91
CA PRO A 69 1.50 17.12 -2.46
C PRO A 69 1.20 18.40 -3.23
N ARG A 70 -0.08 18.64 -3.51
CA ARG A 70 -0.59 19.84 -4.17
C ARG A 70 -2.06 20.03 -3.76
N PRO A 71 -2.68 21.22 -3.97
CA PRO A 71 -4.08 21.42 -3.61
C PRO A 71 -5.00 20.32 -4.17
N GLY A 72 -5.73 19.64 -3.29
CA GLY A 72 -6.60 18.51 -3.63
C GLY A 72 -5.90 17.16 -3.85
N LEU A 73 -4.63 17.02 -3.44
CA LEU A 73 -3.87 15.77 -3.48
C LEU A 73 -2.98 15.67 -2.24
N ASP A 74 -3.41 14.87 -1.28
CA ASP A 74 -2.64 14.56 -0.08
C ASP A 74 -1.70 13.39 -0.35
N VAL A 75 -0.50 13.46 0.22
CA VAL A 75 0.56 12.48 -0.01
C VAL A 75 1.22 12.14 1.32
N GLU A 76 0.91 10.97 1.84
CA GLU A 76 1.46 10.48 3.09
C GLU A 76 2.49 9.37 2.86
N PHE A 77 3.63 9.42 3.55
CA PHE A 77 4.61 8.34 3.51
C PHE A 77 4.26 7.26 4.54
N LYS A 78 3.83 6.09 4.07
CA LYS A 78 3.37 4.98 4.94
C LYS A 78 4.50 4.03 5.37
N GLY A 79 5.60 3.94 4.62
CA GLY A 79 6.76 3.14 5.01
C GLY A 79 7.51 2.47 3.86
N VAL A 80 8.28 1.44 4.18
CA VAL A 80 9.13 0.70 3.24
C VAL A 80 8.60 -0.71 3.02
N LEU A 81 8.33 -1.06 1.76
CA LEU A 81 7.97 -2.41 1.33
C LEU A 81 9.19 -3.11 0.70
N SER A 82 9.48 -4.33 1.16
CA SER A 82 10.40 -5.26 0.48
C SER A 82 9.60 -6.44 -0.09
N ALA A 83 9.53 -6.51 -1.41
CA ALA A 83 8.74 -7.52 -2.11
C ALA A 83 9.47 -8.03 -3.36
N ASN A 84 9.53 -9.35 -3.49
CA ASN A 84 10.19 -10.04 -4.61
C ASN A 84 11.63 -9.53 -4.90
N GLY A 85 12.42 -9.32 -3.84
CA GLY A 85 13.80 -8.84 -3.93
C GLY A 85 13.94 -7.35 -4.29
N ARG A 86 12.83 -6.61 -4.39
CA ARG A 86 12.80 -5.17 -4.71
C ARG A 86 12.32 -4.37 -3.51
N PHE A 87 12.73 -3.11 -3.45
CA PHE A 87 12.40 -2.18 -2.36
C PHE A 87 11.59 -1.00 -2.87
N PHE A 88 10.64 -0.55 -2.06
CA PHE A 88 9.77 0.56 -2.39
C PHE A 88 9.53 1.44 -1.16
N SER A 89 9.50 2.75 -1.37
CA SER A 89 8.76 3.66 -0.48
C SER A 89 7.29 3.60 -0.86
N VAL A 90 6.41 3.40 0.12
CA VAL A 90 4.96 3.36 -0.08
C VAL A 90 4.38 4.68 0.35
N PHE A 91 3.63 5.28 -0.55
CA PHE A 91 2.85 6.48 -0.26
C PHE A 91 1.39 6.13 -0.37
N ASP A 92 0.61 6.62 0.57
CA ASP A 92 -0.80 6.80 0.33
C ASP A 92 -1.00 8.15 -0.36
N VAL A 93 -1.83 8.16 -1.38
CA VAL A 93 -2.09 9.32 -2.23
C VAL A 93 -3.59 9.46 -2.34
N GLU A 94 -4.11 10.38 -1.55
CA GLU A 94 -5.53 10.62 -1.41
C GLU A 94 -5.97 11.73 -2.37
N ASN A 95 -7.02 11.44 -3.13
CA ASN A 95 -7.74 12.41 -3.95
C ASN A 95 -9.22 11.98 -4.05
N ALA A 96 -9.83 11.95 -5.24
CA ALA A 96 -11.14 11.33 -5.43
C ALA A 96 -11.12 9.78 -5.41
N THR A 97 -9.93 9.18 -5.51
CA THR A 97 -9.70 7.73 -5.52
C THR A 97 -8.42 7.43 -4.73
N ASP A 98 -8.55 6.97 -3.49
CA ASP A 98 -7.41 6.67 -2.63
C ASP A 98 -6.60 5.49 -3.20
N ILE A 99 -5.33 5.75 -3.49
CA ILE A 99 -4.44 4.74 -4.09
C ILE A 99 -3.07 4.73 -3.44
N SER A 100 -2.54 3.53 -3.23
CA SER A 100 -1.14 3.38 -2.86
C SER A 100 -0.23 3.61 -4.08
N VAL A 101 0.82 4.41 -3.90
CA VAL A 101 1.89 4.61 -4.87
C VAL A 101 3.19 3.99 -4.35
N LEU A 102 3.76 3.10 -5.15
CA LEU A 102 5.04 2.43 -4.88
C LEU A 102 6.17 3.15 -5.61
N VAL A 103 7.03 3.84 -4.87
CA VAL A 103 8.22 4.50 -5.43
C VAL A 103 9.41 3.57 -5.31
N ARG A 104 10.04 3.22 -6.44
CA ARG A 104 11.22 2.35 -6.45
C ARG A 104 12.36 3.00 -5.69
N ILE A 105 12.97 2.24 -4.80
CA ILE A 105 14.19 2.63 -4.08
C ILE A 105 15.20 1.49 -4.12
N ASN A 106 16.48 1.81 -3.94
CA ASN A 106 17.51 0.81 -3.78
C ASN A 106 17.59 0.32 -2.32
N ARG A 107 18.40 -0.73 -2.09
CA ARG A 107 18.57 -1.33 -0.75
C ARG A 107 19.14 -0.36 0.28
N GLU A 108 20.04 0.53 -0.13
CA GLU A 108 20.68 1.49 0.78
C GLU A 108 19.69 2.57 1.24
N GLN A 109 18.90 3.10 0.31
CA GLN A 109 17.81 4.02 0.59
C GLN A 109 16.77 3.38 1.53
N ALA A 110 16.38 2.13 1.26
CA ALA A 110 15.47 1.39 2.13
C ALA A 110 16.02 1.24 3.55
N ARG A 111 17.29 0.83 3.69
CA ARG A 111 17.97 0.73 4.99
C ARG A 111 18.04 2.08 5.71
N ARG A 112 18.34 3.16 4.98
CA ARG A 112 18.40 4.51 5.55
C ARG A 112 17.04 4.94 6.09
N LEU A 113 15.96 4.74 5.33
CA LEU A 113 14.61 5.06 5.78
C LEU A 113 14.22 4.27 7.03
N ILE A 114 14.48 2.96 7.04
CA ILE A 114 14.16 2.10 8.20
C ILE A 114 14.96 2.52 9.44
N ARG A 115 16.26 2.84 9.29
CA ARG A 115 17.06 3.38 10.41
C ARG A 115 16.54 4.70 10.94
N ASN A 116 15.93 5.51 10.08
CA ASN A 116 15.31 6.78 10.44
C ASN A 116 13.87 6.61 10.95
N GLY A 117 13.43 5.38 11.27
CA GLY A 117 12.13 5.11 11.88
C GLY A 117 10.99 4.81 10.89
N ALA A 118 11.26 4.67 9.59
CA ALA A 118 10.21 4.30 8.64
C ALA A 118 9.64 2.91 8.98
N ARG A 119 8.31 2.79 8.97
CA ARG A 119 7.59 1.53 9.17
C ARG A 119 8.02 0.50 8.12
N ILE A 120 8.15 -0.76 8.53
CA ILE A 120 8.38 -1.88 7.60
C ILE A 120 7.03 -2.48 7.22
N ILE A 121 6.63 -2.33 5.96
CA ILE A 121 5.39 -2.87 5.45
C ILE A 121 5.54 -4.37 5.26
N ARG A 122 4.73 -5.14 6.01
CA ARG A 122 4.81 -6.60 6.04
C ARG A 122 4.16 -7.20 4.79
N VAL A 123 4.78 -8.27 4.30
CA VAL A 123 4.20 -9.13 3.26
C VAL A 123 3.60 -10.38 3.89
N VAL A 124 2.28 -10.50 3.85
CA VAL A 124 1.56 -11.73 4.18
C VAL A 124 1.68 -12.70 3.00
N ARG A 125 2.40 -13.81 3.17
CA ARG A 125 2.75 -14.71 2.05
C ARG A 125 1.81 -15.90 1.86
N ARG A 126 1.05 -16.25 2.90
CA ARG A 126 0.08 -17.35 2.92
C ARG A 126 -1.21 -16.81 3.51
N PRO A 127 -2.04 -16.10 2.73
CA PRO A 127 -3.26 -15.50 3.27
C PRO A 127 -4.32 -16.54 3.67
N PHE A 128 -4.23 -17.76 3.14
CA PHE A 128 -5.09 -18.88 3.50
C PHE A 128 -4.26 -20.17 3.49
N THR A 129 -4.37 -20.96 4.56
CA THR A 129 -4.03 -22.39 4.56
C THR A 129 -5.25 -23.16 4.06
N ASN A 130 -5.05 -24.09 3.12
CA ASN A 130 -5.98 -25.20 2.98
C ASN A 130 -5.94 -26.05 4.25
#